data_AF-A0AB37WUR9-F1
#
_entry.id   AF-A0AB37WUR9-F1
#
_cell.length_a   1.000
_cell.length_b   1.000
_cell.length_c   1.000
_cell.angle_alpha   90.00
_cell.angle_beta   90.00
_cell.angle_gamma   90.00
#
_symmetry.space_group_name_H-M   'P 1'
#
loop_
_entity.id
_entity.type
_entity.pdbx_description
1 polymer ?
#
loop_
_entity_poly.entity_id
_entity_poly.type
_entity_poly.pdbx_seq_one_letter_code
_entity_poly.pdbx_strand_id
1 'polypeptide(L)'
;MLVPRYFLFFAALLTLLVTALPATAEPPFPPCVGGSIYFTAHTIDSLLFQNPDLYHDLYVFKCITTIVLTADSGGEAVNHTRLLELERGLENAYKFMSDVSSGDADDNQSVSALTEATTLANDTTAQIGEHTVSVSPLLGRSNVQIIYLRLPQSEYFGKGYNAYSEESLAKLYNSEIPQISTTDGKVTYTLQHVKDIIATIIRDRRANDIHMLNYFEALNTDEGDQLDHPDRIVSAKLVMNVMEDMGFNGNVKVYASDSLRMLRNNLNTPDYIKKVDAFFEYAKHDPDMCQSLDECGQRRQNLDVSKTKYAEVDHVAEFLKREYYVE
;
A
#
# COMPACT_ATOMS: atom_id res chain seq x y z
N MET A 1 0.63 62.28 72.88
CA MET A 1 1.73 62.54 71.93
C MET A 1 2.37 61.21 71.55
N LEU A 2 2.83 61.14 70.30
CA LEU A 2 3.48 60.03 69.58
C LEU A 2 2.61 59.04 68.82
N VAL A 3 3.09 58.83 67.60
CA VAL A 3 2.53 58.23 66.38
C VAL A 3 3.25 56.87 66.12
N PRO A 4 3.15 56.20 64.95
CA PRO A 4 2.53 54.89 64.73
C PRO A 4 3.55 53.78 64.36
N ARG A 5 3.10 52.55 64.04
CA ARG A 5 3.73 51.73 62.98
C ARG A 5 2.94 50.48 62.60
N TYR A 6 2.62 50.40 61.31
CA TYR A 6 2.17 49.25 60.54
C TYR A 6 3.26 48.17 60.46
N PHE A 7 2.88 46.90 60.29
CA PHE A 7 3.53 45.82 59.51
C PHE A 7 2.78 44.49 59.85
N LEU A 8 2.56 43.47 59.03
CA LEU A 8 2.70 43.13 57.61
C LEU A 8 1.91 41.81 57.44
N PHE A 9 0.93 41.75 56.54
CA PHE A 9 0.37 40.46 56.06
C PHE A 9 1.05 40.15 54.73
N PHE A 10 2.04 39.26 54.73
CA PHE A 10 2.60 38.68 53.50
C PHE A 10 1.91 37.33 53.27
N ALA A 11 0.91 37.30 52.39
CA ALA A 11 0.41 36.06 51.80
C ALA A 11 1.28 35.74 50.57
N ALA A 12 2.15 34.75 50.69
CA ALA A 12 2.88 34.21 49.54
C ALA A 12 1.96 33.27 48.76
N LEU A 13 1.44 33.74 47.63
CA LEU A 13 0.72 32.91 46.67
C LEU A 13 1.76 32.21 45.78
N LEU A 14 2.06 30.94 46.07
CA LEU A 14 2.93 30.11 45.22
C LEU A 14 2.08 29.54 44.08
N THR A 15 2.05 30.23 42.93
CA THR A 15 1.47 29.69 41.70
C THR A 15 2.38 28.59 41.16
N LEU A 16 1.95 27.33 41.30
CA LEU A 16 2.57 26.18 40.66
C LEU A 16 2.24 26.23 39.16
N LEU A 17 3.19 26.70 38.34
CA LEU A 17 3.07 26.64 36.88
C LEU A 17 3.41 25.19 36.46
N VAL A 18 2.38 24.34 36.34
CA VAL A 18 2.55 23.02 35.72
C VAL A 18 2.67 23.26 34.21
N THR A 19 3.90 23.27 33.70
CA THR A 19 4.15 23.20 32.26
C THR A 19 3.73 21.81 31.79
N ALA A 20 2.57 21.71 31.15
CA ALA A 20 2.18 20.51 30.43
C ALA A 20 3.23 20.29 29.32
N LEU A 21 4.04 19.25 29.46
CA LEU A 21 4.88 18.78 28.37
C LEU A 21 3.95 18.34 27.23
N PRO A 22 4.19 18.73 25.98
CA PRO A 22 3.39 18.24 24.86
C PRO A 22 3.49 16.71 24.87
N ALA A 23 2.33 16.04 24.90
CA ALA A 23 2.26 14.61 24.71
C ALA A 23 2.86 14.31 23.33
N THR A 24 4.01 13.63 23.31
CA THR A 24 4.54 13.07 22.07
C THR A 24 3.56 12.00 21.63
N ALA A 25 2.84 12.25 20.53
CA ALA A 25 2.01 11.23 19.91
C ALA A 25 2.88 9.97 19.70
N GLU A 26 2.38 8.81 20.09
CA GLU A 26 3.05 7.55 19.77
C GLU A 26 3.17 7.45 18.24
N PRO A 27 4.33 7.01 17.70
CA PRO A 27 4.48 6.86 16.27
C PRO A 27 3.41 5.89 15.75
N PRO A 28 2.81 6.14 14.58
CA PRO A 28 1.73 5.30 14.04
C PRO A 28 2.21 3.93 13.56
N PHE A 29 3.45 3.58 13.86
CA PHE A 29 4.14 2.38 13.42
C PHE A 29 4.55 1.54 14.63
N PRO A 30 4.56 0.21 14.52
CA PRO A 30 5.20 -0.65 15.50
C PRO A 30 6.64 -0.19 15.77
N PRO A 31 7.25 -0.56 16.92
CA PRO A 31 8.54 -0.02 17.40
C PRO A 31 9.77 -0.42 16.56
N CYS A 32 9.56 -0.86 15.32
CA CYS A 32 10.54 -1.36 14.39
C CYS A 32 10.86 -0.27 13.32
N VAL A 33 12.15 -0.05 13.02
CA VAL A 33 12.64 1.03 12.12
C VAL A 33 13.75 0.50 11.20
N GLY A 34 14.04 1.20 10.11
CA GLY A 34 15.19 0.89 9.25
C GLY A 34 14.99 -0.24 8.22
N GLY A 35 13.77 -0.73 8.05
CA GLY A 35 13.44 -1.75 7.05
C GLY A 35 12.95 -1.15 5.73
N SER A 36 12.04 -1.87 5.08
CA SER A 36 11.59 -1.62 3.70
C SER A 36 10.19 -1.02 3.66
N ILE A 37 9.98 -0.08 2.76
CA ILE A 37 8.65 0.43 2.42
C ILE A 37 8.30 0.01 1.00
N TYR A 38 7.14 -0.61 0.82
CA TYR A 38 6.58 -0.97 -0.48
C TYR A 38 5.41 -0.03 -0.80
N PHE A 39 5.51 0.73 -1.88
CA PHE A 39 4.42 1.55 -2.39
C PHE A 39 3.78 0.84 -3.58
N THR A 40 2.45 0.70 -3.52
CA THR A 40 1.63 0.16 -4.60
C THR A 40 0.47 1.07 -4.94
N ALA A 41 -0.01 0.99 -6.18
CA ALA A 41 -1.29 1.62 -6.50
C ALA A 41 -2.40 0.71 -5.99
N HIS A 42 -2.42 -0.52 -6.47
CA HIS A 42 -3.42 -1.54 -6.22
C HIS A 42 -2.91 -2.55 -5.16
N THR A 43 -3.84 -3.21 -4.49
CA THR A 43 -3.61 -4.26 -3.48
C THR A 43 -2.78 -5.41 -4.01
N ILE A 44 -3.00 -5.82 -5.26
CA ILE A 44 -2.34 -6.99 -5.86
C ILE A 44 -0.91 -6.71 -6.34
N ASP A 45 -0.54 -5.44 -6.54
CA ASP A 45 0.71 -5.03 -7.19
C ASP A 45 1.95 -5.60 -6.48
N SER A 46 1.95 -5.62 -5.14
CA SER A 46 3.11 -6.12 -4.39
C SER A 46 3.31 -7.62 -4.58
N LEU A 47 2.24 -8.38 -4.86
CA LEU A 47 2.29 -9.81 -5.13
C LEU A 47 2.71 -10.11 -6.57
N LEU A 48 2.26 -9.30 -7.54
CA LEU A 48 2.55 -9.50 -8.97
C LEU A 48 3.89 -8.93 -9.41
N PHE A 49 4.31 -7.78 -8.88
CA PHE A 49 5.43 -7.01 -9.44
C PHE A 49 6.61 -6.87 -8.49
N GLN A 50 6.39 -6.88 -7.17
CA GLN A 50 7.44 -6.66 -6.15
C GLN A 50 7.84 -7.93 -5.38
N ASN A 51 7.28 -9.08 -5.78
CA ASN A 51 7.62 -10.41 -5.25
C ASN A 51 8.47 -11.15 -6.30
N PRO A 52 9.51 -11.92 -5.93
CA PRO A 52 9.89 -12.43 -4.60
C PRO A 52 10.60 -11.48 -3.61
N ASP A 53 10.99 -10.25 -3.99
CA ASP A 53 11.74 -9.38 -3.06
C ASP A 53 11.00 -9.15 -1.73
N LEU A 54 9.68 -8.91 -1.80
CA LEU A 54 8.81 -8.82 -0.62
C LEU A 54 8.88 -10.08 0.25
N TYR A 55 8.80 -11.27 -0.35
CA TYR A 55 8.93 -12.53 0.38
C TYR A 55 10.31 -12.63 1.06
N HIS A 56 11.40 -12.25 0.40
CA HIS A 56 12.73 -12.30 0.99
C HIS A 56 12.88 -11.34 2.18
N ASP A 57 12.32 -10.14 2.09
CA ASP A 57 12.31 -9.17 3.18
C ASP A 57 11.48 -9.67 4.39
N LEU A 58 10.33 -10.29 4.13
CA LEU A 58 9.53 -10.97 5.17
C LEU A 58 10.31 -12.15 5.77
N TYR A 59 11.11 -12.84 4.95
CA TYR A 59 11.86 -14.01 5.36
C TYR A 59 12.95 -13.69 6.39
N VAL A 60 13.63 -12.55 6.21
CA VAL A 60 14.67 -12.09 7.14
C VAL A 60 14.15 -11.16 8.23
N PHE A 61 12.82 -11.11 8.44
CA PHE A 61 12.16 -10.32 9.47
C PHE A 61 12.47 -8.81 9.41
N LYS A 62 12.58 -8.22 8.20
CA LYS A 62 12.70 -6.76 8.07
C LYS A 62 11.48 -6.03 8.64
N CYS A 63 11.67 -4.75 8.99
CA CYS A 63 10.59 -3.84 9.34
C CYS A 63 9.86 -3.41 8.07
N ILE A 64 8.72 -4.02 7.75
CA ILE A 64 8.04 -3.82 6.47
C ILE A 64 6.80 -2.96 6.66
N THR A 65 6.64 -1.97 5.78
CA THR A 65 5.43 -1.17 5.65
C THR A 65 5.01 -1.15 4.19
N THR A 66 3.83 -1.69 3.89
CA THR A 66 3.25 -1.55 2.55
C THR A 66 2.20 -0.46 2.56
N ILE A 67 2.19 0.42 1.56
CA ILE A 67 1.16 1.44 1.38
C ILE A 67 0.46 1.17 0.06
N VAL A 68 -0.85 0.93 0.14
CA VAL A 68 -1.73 0.79 -1.01
C VAL A 68 -2.52 2.09 -1.16
N LEU A 69 -2.36 2.76 -2.31
CA LEU A 69 -2.97 4.06 -2.53
C LEU A 69 -4.47 3.94 -2.85
N THR A 70 -4.86 3.00 -3.70
CA THR A 70 -6.24 2.87 -4.16
C THR A 70 -7.00 1.71 -3.52
N ALA A 71 -8.32 1.75 -3.61
CA ALA A 71 -9.25 0.78 -3.03
C ALA A 71 -9.60 -0.40 -3.95
N ASP A 72 -9.12 -0.41 -5.20
CA ASP A 72 -9.33 -1.46 -6.22
C ASP A 72 -10.80 -1.82 -6.50
N SER A 73 -11.69 -0.90 -6.19
CA SER A 73 -13.14 -1.14 -6.28
C SER A 73 -13.69 -1.19 -7.70
N GLY A 74 -12.90 -0.92 -8.74
CA GLY A 74 -13.36 -0.99 -10.14
C GLY A 74 -14.60 -0.15 -10.48
N GLY A 75 -14.88 0.92 -9.71
CA GLY A 75 -16.09 1.74 -9.86
C GLY A 75 -17.32 1.22 -9.11
N GLU A 76 -17.20 0.17 -8.30
CA GLU A 76 -18.27 -0.38 -7.48
C GLU A 76 -18.50 0.41 -6.18
N ALA A 77 -18.95 1.66 -6.28
CA ALA A 77 -19.11 2.57 -5.13
C ALA A 77 -20.02 2.06 -3.99
N VAL A 78 -20.83 1.03 -4.23
CA VAL A 78 -21.75 0.46 -3.23
C VAL A 78 -21.13 -0.73 -2.49
N ASN A 79 -20.00 -1.26 -2.97
CA ASN A 79 -19.46 -2.53 -2.52
C ASN A 79 -18.27 -2.37 -1.58
N HIS A 80 -18.50 -1.78 -0.40
CA HIS A 80 -17.49 -1.75 0.66
C HIS A 80 -16.95 -3.16 0.98
N THR A 81 -17.78 -4.19 0.83
CA THR A 81 -17.39 -5.59 0.96
C THR A 81 -16.28 -5.99 -0.02
N ARG A 82 -16.34 -5.57 -1.28
CA ARG A 82 -15.31 -5.89 -2.28
C ARG A 82 -13.94 -5.37 -1.87
N LEU A 83 -13.88 -4.09 -1.49
CA LEU A 83 -12.67 -3.47 -0.96
C LEU A 83 -12.11 -4.28 0.22
N LEU A 84 -12.95 -4.61 1.19
CA LEU A 84 -12.53 -5.34 2.39
C LEU A 84 -12.03 -6.76 2.08
N GLU A 85 -12.65 -7.44 1.10
CA GLU A 85 -12.17 -8.75 0.65
C GLU A 85 -10.79 -8.64 -0.02
N LEU A 86 -10.54 -7.62 -0.84
CA LEU A 86 -9.22 -7.41 -1.46
C LEU A 86 -8.14 -7.10 -0.43
N GLU A 87 -8.43 -6.23 0.55
CA GLU A 87 -7.52 -5.96 1.67
C GLU A 87 -7.22 -7.24 2.45
N ARG A 88 -8.25 -8.04 2.75
CA ARG A 88 -8.11 -9.34 3.44
C ARG A 88 -7.30 -10.34 2.62
N GLY A 89 -7.48 -10.39 1.31
CA GLY A 89 -6.69 -11.24 0.41
C GLY A 89 -5.21 -10.89 0.48
N LEU A 90 -4.90 -9.59 0.49
CA LEU A 90 -3.51 -9.12 0.59
C LEU A 90 -2.90 -9.45 1.96
N GLU A 91 -3.65 -9.22 3.04
CA GLU A 91 -3.24 -9.58 4.40
C GLU A 91 -2.97 -11.09 4.54
N ASN A 92 -3.84 -11.94 3.98
CA ASN A 92 -3.67 -13.39 3.99
C ASN A 92 -2.43 -13.83 3.21
N ALA A 93 -2.17 -13.23 2.05
CA ALA A 93 -0.95 -13.50 1.28
C ALA A 93 0.31 -13.10 2.07
N TYR A 94 0.30 -11.94 2.73
CA TYR A 94 1.41 -11.49 3.57
C TYR A 94 1.64 -12.43 4.74
N LYS A 95 0.56 -12.87 5.40
CA LYS A 95 0.59 -13.84 6.50
C LYS A 95 1.15 -15.19 6.06
N PHE A 96 0.72 -15.69 4.91
CA PHE A 96 1.24 -16.93 4.35
C PHE A 96 2.76 -16.87 4.10
N MET A 97 3.22 -15.83 3.40
CA MET A 97 4.65 -15.63 3.12
C MET A 97 5.49 -15.53 4.39
N SER A 98 4.91 -14.87 5.38
CA SER A 98 5.42 -14.72 6.73
C SER A 98 5.50 -16.04 7.52
N ASP A 99 4.45 -16.85 7.54
CA ASP A 99 4.40 -18.09 8.34
C ASP A 99 5.35 -19.15 7.78
N VAL A 100 5.48 -19.18 6.45
CA VAL A 100 6.54 -19.94 5.76
C VAL A 100 7.94 -19.51 6.23
N SER A 101 8.17 -18.24 6.54
CA SER A 101 9.49 -17.77 6.98
C SER A 101 9.85 -18.12 8.42
N SER A 102 8.87 -18.31 9.29
CA SER A 102 9.10 -18.66 10.69
C SER A 102 9.54 -20.12 10.90
N GLY A 103 9.48 -20.96 9.86
CA GLY A 103 9.81 -22.39 9.97
C GLY A 103 8.71 -23.23 10.64
N ASP A 104 7.55 -22.65 10.92
CA ASP A 104 6.35 -23.33 11.47
C ASP A 104 5.53 -24.07 10.40
N ALA A 105 6.04 -24.15 9.17
CA ALA A 105 5.47 -24.95 8.10
C ALA A 105 5.76 -26.45 8.33
N ASP A 106 5.06 -27.05 9.30
CA ASP A 106 4.89 -28.50 9.32
C ASP A 106 4.01 -28.87 8.11
N ASP A 107 4.52 -29.73 7.23
CA ASP A 107 3.99 -30.10 5.89
C ASP A 107 2.57 -30.70 5.90
N ASN A 108 1.97 -30.82 7.09
CA ASN A 108 0.68 -31.42 7.35
C ASN A 108 -0.28 -30.51 8.14
N GLN A 109 0.13 -29.28 8.47
CA GLN A 109 -0.77 -28.30 9.03
C GLN A 109 -1.40 -27.51 7.88
N SER A 110 -2.48 -28.08 7.32
CA SER A 110 -3.49 -27.24 6.68
C SER A 110 -3.72 -26.04 7.58
N VAL A 111 -3.59 -24.82 7.04
CA VAL A 111 -3.86 -23.56 7.72
C VAL A 111 -5.35 -23.56 8.13
N SER A 112 -5.66 -24.30 9.19
CA SER A 112 -7.01 -24.67 9.64
C SER A 112 -7.21 -24.31 11.12
N ALA A 113 -6.22 -23.71 11.76
CA ALA A 113 -6.28 -23.24 13.15
C ALA A 113 -6.45 -21.71 13.30
N LEU A 114 -6.79 -21.00 12.22
CA LEU A 114 -7.27 -19.61 12.27
C LEU A 114 -8.69 -19.53 11.71
N THR A 115 -9.54 -20.41 12.22
CA THR A 115 -10.99 -20.44 12.00
C THR A 115 -11.73 -19.57 13.03
N GLU A 116 -11.13 -18.44 13.40
CA GLU A 116 -11.95 -17.31 13.81
C GLU A 116 -11.91 -16.31 12.65
N ALA A 117 -13.03 -16.25 11.94
CA ALA A 117 -13.39 -15.10 11.14
C ALA A 117 -13.42 -13.89 12.09
N THR A 118 -12.25 -13.30 12.36
CA THR A 118 -12.18 -11.92 12.81
C THR A 118 -12.92 -11.12 11.76
N THR A 119 -14.00 -10.51 12.22
CA THR A 119 -14.97 -9.74 11.47
C THR A 119 -14.32 -8.91 10.36
N LEU A 120 -14.99 -8.86 9.21
CA LEU A 120 -14.65 -8.09 7.99
C LEU A 120 -14.14 -6.65 8.21
N ALA A 121 -14.31 -6.09 9.40
CA ALA A 121 -13.88 -4.76 9.75
C ALA A 121 -12.51 -4.81 10.45
N ASN A 122 -11.45 -4.65 9.69
CA ASN A 122 -10.20 -4.13 10.24
C ASN A 122 -10.35 -2.58 10.24
N ASP A 123 -11.12 -2.06 11.20
CA ASP A 123 -11.33 -0.62 11.41
C ASP A 123 -10.14 0.02 12.17
N THR A 124 -9.02 -0.70 12.25
CA THR A 124 -7.80 -0.21 12.86
C THR A 124 -7.31 0.98 12.04
N THR A 125 -7.13 2.12 12.72
CA THR A 125 -6.66 3.35 12.10
C THR A 125 -5.46 3.91 12.83
N ALA A 126 -4.64 4.66 12.11
CA ALA A 126 -3.53 5.39 12.69
C ALA A 126 -3.50 6.83 12.17
N GLN A 127 -3.01 7.74 13.01
CA GLN A 127 -2.81 9.13 12.64
C GLN A 127 -1.48 9.28 11.89
N ILE A 128 -1.52 9.65 10.62
CA ILE A 128 -0.35 9.93 9.79
C ILE A 128 -0.43 11.39 9.33
N GLY A 129 0.41 12.24 9.90
CA GLY A 129 0.29 13.68 9.74
C GLY A 129 -1.05 14.18 10.31
N GLU A 130 -1.81 14.92 9.52
CA GLU A 130 -3.14 15.41 9.90
C GLU A 130 -4.29 14.46 9.59
N HIS A 131 -4.01 13.32 8.94
CA HIS A 131 -5.04 12.37 8.52
C HIS A 131 -5.06 11.09 9.34
N THR A 132 -6.26 10.58 9.58
CA THR A 132 -6.49 9.23 10.08
C THR A 132 -6.63 8.29 8.89
N VAL A 133 -5.76 7.29 8.79
CA VAL A 133 -5.73 6.31 7.69
C VAL A 133 -5.98 4.90 8.21
N SER A 134 -6.50 4.03 7.34
CA SER A 134 -6.68 2.61 7.65
C SER A 134 -5.33 1.91 7.72
N VAL A 135 -5.11 1.13 8.76
CA VAL A 135 -3.88 0.36 8.95
C VAL A 135 -4.21 -1.07 9.36
N SER A 136 -3.47 -2.01 8.82
CA SER A 136 -3.55 -3.41 9.19
C SER A 136 -2.22 -3.87 9.77
N PRO A 137 -2.09 -3.94 11.11
CA PRO A 137 -0.98 -4.66 11.71
C PRO A 137 -1.18 -6.15 11.44
N LEU A 138 -0.18 -6.80 10.84
CA LEU A 138 -0.32 -8.22 10.52
C LEU A 138 -0.28 -9.02 11.84
N LEU A 139 -1.44 -9.58 12.25
CA LEU A 139 -1.59 -10.25 13.55
C LEU A 139 -0.50 -11.30 13.78
N GLY A 140 0.21 -11.17 14.91
CA GLY A 140 1.35 -12.02 15.27
C GLY A 140 2.72 -11.49 14.80
N ARG A 141 2.77 -10.38 14.06
CA ARG A 141 4.01 -9.82 13.49
C ARG A 141 4.11 -8.32 13.72
N SER A 142 4.75 -7.95 14.81
CA SER A 142 4.99 -6.53 15.15
C SER A 142 5.95 -5.81 14.20
N ASN A 143 6.55 -6.50 13.21
CA ASN A 143 7.44 -5.89 12.24
C ASN A 143 6.79 -5.60 10.88
N VAL A 144 5.54 -6.01 10.65
CA VAL A 144 4.85 -5.89 9.36
C VAL A 144 3.53 -5.14 9.50
N GLN A 145 3.27 -4.19 8.61
CA GLN A 145 1.98 -3.52 8.51
C GLN A 145 1.63 -3.17 7.06
N ILE A 146 0.34 -3.02 6.79
CA ILE A 146 -0.18 -2.48 5.54
C ILE A 146 -1.01 -1.23 5.85
N ILE A 147 -0.85 -0.17 5.06
CA ILE A 147 -1.60 1.07 5.15
C ILE A 147 -2.45 1.19 3.89
N TYR A 148 -3.73 1.52 4.05
CA TYR A 148 -4.65 1.70 2.94
C TYR A 148 -5.17 3.14 2.92
N LEU A 149 -4.88 3.88 1.85
CA LEU A 149 -5.46 5.21 1.66
C LEU A 149 -6.88 5.15 1.08
N ARG A 150 -7.24 4.03 0.44
CA ARG A 150 -8.58 3.74 -0.10
C ARG A 150 -9.08 4.83 -1.08
N LEU A 151 -8.17 5.38 -1.89
CA LEU A 151 -8.52 6.32 -2.94
C LEU A 151 -9.22 5.61 -4.13
N PRO A 152 -10.05 6.32 -4.90
CA PRO A 152 -10.63 5.81 -6.13
C PRO A 152 -9.54 5.35 -7.12
N GLN A 153 -9.65 4.09 -7.56
CA GLN A 153 -8.91 3.57 -8.71
C GLN A 153 -9.41 4.26 -9.99
N SER A 154 -8.51 4.43 -10.97
CA SER A 154 -8.87 4.84 -12.33
C SER A 154 -9.15 3.65 -13.25
N GLU A 155 -9.87 3.90 -14.34
CA GLU A 155 -9.80 3.04 -15.52
C GLU A 155 -8.37 3.00 -16.08
N TYR A 156 -8.10 2.07 -16.99
CA TYR A 156 -6.77 1.81 -17.56
C TYR A 156 -6.09 3.02 -18.22
N PHE A 157 -6.82 4.08 -18.59
CA PHE A 157 -6.27 5.32 -19.18
C PHE A 157 -6.36 6.53 -18.23
N GLY A 158 -6.51 6.31 -16.93
CA GLY A 158 -6.41 7.37 -15.92
C GLY A 158 -7.72 8.11 -15.67
N LYS A 159 -8.78 7.76 -16.42
CA LYS A 159 -10.12 8.27 -16.17
C LYS A 159 -10.68 7.69 -14.88
N GLY A 160 -11.16 8.52 -13.97
CA GLY A 160 -11.88 8.05 -12.79
C GLY A 160 -13.26 7.47 -13.14
N TYR A 161 -13.74 6.53 -12.34
CA TYR A 161 -15.09 5.99 -12.50
C TYR A 161 -16.17 7.01 -12.13
N ASN A 162 -17.27 7.02 -12.87
CA ASN A 162 -18.42 7.91 -12.60
C ASN A 162 -18.98 7.76 -11.17
N ALA A 163 -18.88 6.56 -10.59
CA ALA A 163 -19.34 6.28 -9.24
C ALA A 163 -18.58 7.06 -8.16
N TYR A 164 -17.38 7.56 -8.48
CA TYR A 164 -16.52 8.38 -7.61
C TYR A 164 -16.29 9.77 -8.20
N SER A 165 -17.33 10.33 -8.85
CA SER A 165 -17.26 11.68 -9.47
C SER A 165 -16.13 11.84 -10.48
N GLU A 166 -15.71 10.74 -11.11
CA GLU A 166 -14.57 10.67 -12.02
C GLU A 166 -13.24 11.17 -11.44
N GLU A 167 -13.08 11.18 -10.11
CA GLU A 167 -11.80 11.46 -9.45
C GLU A 167 -10.78 10.35 -9.73
N SER A 168 -9.51 10.72 -9.89
CA SER A 168 -8.41 9.76 -10.06
C SER A 168 -7.08 10.35 -9.59
N LEU A 169 -6.12 9.48 -9.27
CA LEU A 169 -4.76 9.90 -8.91
C LEU A 169 -4.10 10.72 -10.04
N ALA A 170 -4.28 10.32 -11.30
CA ALA A 170 -3.74 11.05 -12.45
C ALA A 170 -4.27 12.49 -12.53
N LYS A 171 -5.57 12.68 -12.36
CA LYS A 171 -6.18 14.03 -12.35
C LYS A 171 -5.68 14.87 -11.18
N LEU A 172 -5.53 14.27 -9.99
CA LEU A 172 -4.99 14.98 -8.82
C LEU A 172 -3.54 15.42 -9.06
N TYR A 173 -2.71 14.51 -9.58
CA TYR A 173 -1.29 14.74 -9.86
C TYR A 173 -1.09 15.84 -10.91
N ASN A 174 -1.91 15.84 -11.98
CA ASN A 174 -1.89 16.87 -13.03
C ASN A 174 -2.60 18.18 -12.64
N SER A 175 -3.10 18.29 -11.41
CA SER A 175 -3.87 19.46 -10.93
C SER A 175 -5.16 19.72 -11.73
N GLU A 176 -5.72 18.69 -12.38
CA GLU A 176 -7.03 18.77 -13.05
C GLU A 176 -8.19 18.77 -12.03
N ILE A 177 -7.96 18.17 -10.86
CA ILE A 177 -8.83 18.28 -9.68
C ILE A 177 -8.01 18.78 -8.50
N PRO A 178 -8.58 19.61 -7.60
CA PRO A 178 -7.84 20.15 -6.46
C PRO A 178 -7.70 19.14 -5.29
N GLN A 179 -8.56 18.13 -5.26
CA GLN A 179 -8.66 17.15 -4.19
C GLN A 179 -9.25 15.83 -4.69
N ILE A 180 -9.02 14.76 -3.94
CA ILE A 180 -9.58 13.42 -4.14
C ILE A 180 -10.14 12.91 -2.81
N SER A 181 -11.28 12.24 -2.82
CA SER A 181 -11.92 11.68 -1.62
C SER A 181 -11.82 10.17 -1.60
N THR A 182 -11.73 9.57 -0.41
CA THR A 182 -11.79 8.12 -0.24
C THR A 182 -13.07 7.55 -0.83
N THR A 183 -13.08 6.27 -1.19
CA THR A 183 -14.26 5.62 -1.80
C THR A 183 -15.50 5.63 -0.91
N ASP A 184 -15.34 5.78 0.41
CA ASP A 184 -16.43 5.97 1.38
C ASP A 184 -16.78 7.45 1.66
N GLY A 185 -16.08 8.39 1.02
CA GLY A 185 -16.26 9.83 1.12
C GLY A 185 -15.89 10.44 2.48
N LYS A 186 -15.25 9.69 3.39
CA LYS A 186 -14.96 10.17 4.74
C LYS A 186 -13.73 11.05 4.86
N VAL A 187 -12.73 10.86 3.99
CA VAL A 187 -11.49 11.63 4.02
C VAL A 187 -11.23 12.20 2.63
N THR A 188 -10.79 13.45 2.59
CA THR A 188 -10.45 14.16 1.35
C THR A 188 -9.01 14.63 1.43
N TYR A 189 -8.25 14.41 0.36
CA TYR A 189 -6.84 14.72 0.25
C TYR A 189 -6.59 15.70 -0.89
N THR A 190 -5.76 16.71 -0.65
CA THR A 190 -5.09 17.44 -1.72
C THR A 190 -3.87 16.65 -2.19
N LEU A 191 -3.25 17.06 -3.29
CA LEU A 191 -1.97 16.50 -3.73
C LEU A 191 -0.90 16.59 -2.62
N GLN A 192 -0.86 17.72 -1.90
CA GLN A 192 0.09 17.92 -0.81
C GLN A 192 -0.18 16.97 0.35
N HIS A 193 -1.43 16.72 0.71
CA HIS A 193 -1.76 15.77 1.78
C HIS A 193 -1.25 14.35 1.48
N VAL A 194 -1.39 13.88 0.24
CA VAL A 194 -0.85 12.57 -0.17
C VAL A 194 0.67 12.55 -0.04
N LYS A 195 1.35 13.61 -0.48
CA LYS A 195 2.81 13.75 -0.34
C LYS A 195 3.25 13.78 1.13
N ASP A 196 2.53 14.49 1.99
CA ASP A 196 2.85 14.61 3.41
C ASP A 196 2.67 13.28 4.17
N ILE A 197 1.67 12.47 3.78
CA ILE A 197 1.50 11.11 4.28
C ILE A 197 2.70 10.25 3.90
N ILE A 198 3.08 10.23 2.62
CA ILE A 198 4.26 9.48 2.13
C ILE A 198 5.52 9.92 2.88
N ALA A 199 5.76 11.24 2.98
CA ALA A 199 6.93 11.80 3.65
C ALA A 199 6.96 11.44 5.14
N THR A 200 5.80 11.47 5.81
CA THR A 200 5.66 11.08 7.21
C THR A 200 5.99 9.61 7.40
N ILE A 201 5.50 8.73 6.53
CA ILE A 201 5.78 7.29 6.62
C ILE A 201 7.28 7.01 6.42
N ILE A 202 7.90 7.59 5.39
CA ILE A 202 9.34 7.42 5.11
C ILE A 202 10.17 7.89 6.32
N ARG A 203 9.88 9.08 6.84
CA ARG A 203 10.58 9.69 7.98
C ARG A 203 10.43 8.88 9.26
N ASP A 204 9.22 8.49 9.62
CA ASP A 204 8.93 7.89 10.92
C ASP A 204 9.34 6.41 10.97
N ARG A 205 9.23 5.68 9.85
CA ARG A 205 9.83 4.35 9.69
C ARG A 205 11.35 4.38 9.63
N ARG A 206 11.93 5.54 9.29
CA ARG A 206 13.36 5.71 8.99
C ARG A 206 13.82 4.64 8.00
N ALA A 207 13.02 4.44 6.96
CA ALA A 207 13.24 3.34 6.03
C ALA A 207 14.57 3.51 5.29
N ASN A 208 15.25 2.40 5.06
CA ASN A 208 16.51 2.38 4.30
C ASN A 208 16.31 1.86 2.87
N ASP A 209 15.22 1.14 2.64
CA ASP A 209 14.86 0.55 1.35
C ASP A 209 13.46 1.04 0.93
N ILE A 210 13.34 1.65 -0.24
CA ILE A 210 12.07 2.05 -0.84
C ILE A 210 11.82 1.24 -2.12
N HIS A 211 10.66 0.62 -2.20
CA HIS A 211 10.22 -0.19 -3.32
C HIS A 211 8.98 0.47 -3.94
N MET A 212 9.02 0.78 -5.24
CA MET A 212 7.90 1.40 -5.94
C MET A 212 7.79 0.88 -7.38
N LEU A 213 6.67 1.12 -8.05
CA LEU A 213 6.48 0.71 -9.44
C LEU A 213 7.14 1.70 -10.43
N ASN A 214 6.94 1.50 -11.73
CA ASN A 214 7.60 2.27 -12.77
C ASN A 214 7.13 3.72 -12.86
N TYR A 215 7.97 4.68 -12.44
CA TYR A 215 7.70 6.11 -12.58
C TYR A 215 8.26 6.73 -13.87
N PHE A 216 9.06 5.99 -14.67
CA PHE A 216 9.70 6.51 -15.89
C PHE A 216 8.69 6.67 -17.03
N GLU A 217 7.62 5.89 -17.02
CA GLU A 217 6.57 5.99 -18.03
C GLU A 217 5.93 7.39 -18.03
N ALA A 218 5.59 7.87 -19.24
CA ALA A 218 4.78 9.05 -19.40
C ALA A 218 3.31 8.74 -19.10
N LEU A 219 2.60 9.70 -18.51
CA LEU A 219 1.15 9.65 -18.43
C LEU A 219 0.61 10.07 -19.80
N ASN A 220 0.24 9.09 -20.62
CA ASN A 220 -0.33 9.34 -21.94
C ASN A 220 -1.85 9.25 -21.84
N THR A 221 -2.52 10.33 -22.23
CA THR A 221 -4.00 10.34 -22.35
C THR A 221 -4.49 9.67 -23.62
N ASP A 222 -3.58 9.36 -24.55
CA ASP A 222 -3.91 8.70 -25.81
C ASP A 222 -3.97 7.18 -25.59
N GLU A 223 -5.16 6.61 -25.74
CA GLU A 223 -5.53 5.22 -25.41
C GLU A 223 -4.68 4.12 -26.11
N GLY A 224 -3.76 4.46 -27.00
CA GLY A 224 -3.02 3.50 -27.83
C GLY A 224 -1.67 3.04 -27.27
N ASP A 225 -0.96 3.91 -26.55
CA ASP A 225 0.49 3.74 -26.35
C ASP A 225 0.91 3.54 -24.88
N GLN A 226 0.01 3.72 -23.91
CA GLN A 226 0.34 3.55 -22.50
C GLN A 226 0.37 2.05 -22.12
N LEU A 227 1.53 1.58 -21.67
CA LEU A 227 1.71 0.18 -21.30
C LEU A 227 1.39 -0.09 -19.84
N ASP A 228 1.72 0.83 -18.93
CA ASP A 228 1.54 0.66 -17.49
C ASP A 228 0.31 1.44 -16.99
N HIS A 229 -0.44 0.87 -16.04
CA HIS A 229 -1.63 1.51 -15.48
C HIS A 229 -1.30 2.89 -14.86
N PRO A 230 -2.06 3.95 -15.16
CA PRO A 230 -1.73 5.31 -14.72
C PRO A 230 -1.71 5.48 -13.20
N ASP A 231 -2.56 4.80 -12.44
CA ASP A 231 -2.45 4.79 -10.97
C ASP A 231 -1.07 4.31 -10.49
N ARG A 232 -0.46 3.30 -11.13
CA ARG A 232 0.89 2.79 -10.80
C ARG A 232 1.96 3.81 -11.10
N ILE A 233 1.88 4.41 -12.28
CA ILE A 233 2.79 5.48 -12.71
C ILE A 233 2.71 6.67 -11.75
N VAL A 234 1.51 7.15 -11.42
CA VAL A 234 1.30 8.30 -10.53
C VAL A 234 1.74 7.98 -9.11
N SER A 235 1.39 6.79 -8.59
CA SER A 235 1.84 6.33 -7.28
C SER A 235 3.37 6.40 -7.17
N ALA A 236 4.08 5.85 -8.16
CA ALA A 236 5.53 5.88 -8.20
C ALA A 236 6.10 7.31 -8.38
N LYS A 237 5.51 8.15 -9.24
CA LYS A 237 5.93 9.55 -9.41
C LYS A 237 5.77 10.37 -8.11
N LEU A 238 4.67 10.17 -7.37
CA LEU A 238 4.46 10.80 -6.06
C LEU A 238 5.56 10.44 -5.08
N VAL A 239 5.89 9.15 -4.97
CA VAL A 239 6.96 8.65 -4.09
C VAL A 239 8.31 9.22 -4.49
N MET A 240 8.64 9.22 -5.79
CA MET A 240 9.87 9.84 -6.30
C MET A 240 9.97 11.32 -5.96
N ASN A 241 8.92 12.11 -6.21
CA ASN A 241 8.95 13.54 -5.89
C ASN A 241 9.16 13.78 -4.40
N VAL A 242 8.48 13.02 -3.54
CA VAL A 242 8.66 13.14 -2.09
C VAL A 242 10.10 12.79 -1.68
N MET A 243 10.68 11.73 -2.24
CA MET A 243 12.07 11.37 -1.94
C MET A 243 13.07 12.43 -2.41
N GLU A 244 12.87 13.02 -3.58
CA GLU A 244 13.67 14.14 -4.09
C GLU A 244 13.57 15.35 -3.15
N ASP A 245 12.34 15.74 -2.78
CA ASP A 245 12.08 16.87 -1.87
C ASP A 245 12.71 16.65 -0.48
N MET A 246 12.74 15.40 -0.01
CA MET A 246 13.35 15.01 1.26
C MET A 246 14.88 14.85 1.19
N GLY A 247 15.47 14.79 0.01
CA GLY A 247 16.87 14.41 -0.17
C GLY A 247 17.17 12.99 0.32
N PHE A 248 16.25 12.05 0.07
CA PHE A 248 16.39 10.66 0.48
C PHE A 248 17.64 10.02 -0.15
N ASN A 249 18.44 9.32 0.66
CA ASN A 249 19.73 8.76 0.25
C ASN A 249 19.86 7.24 0.55
N GLY A 250 18.73 6.57 0.80
CA GLY A 250 18.68 5.12 0.95
C GLY A 250 18.61 4.38 -0.39
N ASN A 251 18.37 3.07 -0.33
CA ASN A 251 18.21 2.24 -1.51
C ASN A 251 16.83 2.42 -2.11
N VAL A 252 16.77 2.46 -3.43
CA VAL A 252 15.53 2.58 -4.19
C VAL A 252 15.48 1.45 -5.21
N LYS A 253 14.39 0.67 -5.19
CA LYS A 253 14.08 -0.34 -6.22
C LYS A 253 12.81 0.06 -6.96
N VAL A 254 12.89 0.10 -8.28
CA VAL A 254 11.79 0.47 -9.16
C VAL A 254 11.42 -0.75 -9.99
N TYR A 255 10.17 -1.18 -9.94
CA TYR A 255 9.72 -2.42 -10.56
C TYR A 255 8.93 -2.15 -11.85
N ALA A 256 9.18 -2.96 -12.88
CA ALA A 256 8.32 -3.03 -14.04
C ALA A 256 6.94 -3.58 -13.64
N SER A 257 5.87 -3.05 -14.24
CA SER A 257 4.49 -3.48 -13.96
C SER A 257 3.86 -4.21 -15.14
N ASP A 258 2.96 -3.59 -15.90
CA ASP A 258 2.24 -4.26 -16.97
C ASP A 258 3.16 -4.66 -18.13
N SER A 259 4.17 -3.83 -18.44
CA SER A 259 5.21 -4.10 -19.45
C SER A 259 5.97 -5.42 -19.23
N LEU A 260 6.04 -5.92 -17.99
CA LEU A 260 6.74 -7.15 -17.63
C LEU A 260 6.14 -8.40 -18.31
N ARG A 261 4.89 -8.37 -18.79
CA ARG A 261 4.30 -9.44 -19.61
C ARG A 261 5.06 -9.73 -20.91
N MET A 262 5.82 -8.76 -21.41
CA MET A 262 6.57 -8.86 -22.67
C MET A 262 8.01 -9.34 -22.48
N LEU A 263 8.46 -9.46 -21.23
CA LEU A 263 9.83 -9.84 -20.91
C LEU A 263 9.97 -11.36 -20.85
N ARG A 264 11.22 -11.85 -20.70
CA ARG A 264 11.48 -13.28 -20.54
C ARG A 264 11.21 -13.71 -19.09
N ASN A 265 10.95 -14.98 -18.86
CA ASN A 265 10.91 -15.51 -17.49
C ASN A 265 12.29 -15.37 -16.86
N ASN A 266 12.36 -14.93 -15.61
CA ASN A 266 13.64 -14.74 -14.90
C ASN A 266 13.64 -15.24 -13.46
N LEU A 267 12.51 -15.73 -12.94
CA LEU A 267 12.46 -16.34 -11.61
C LEU A 267 13.03 -17.75 -11.60
N ASN A 268 13.76 -18.08 -10.55
CA ASN A 268 14.16 -19.46 -10.24
C ASN A 268 12.95 -20.25 -9.70
N THR A 269 13.05 -21.57 -9.63
CA THR A 269 11.94 -22.44 -9.21
C THR A 269 11.44 -22.16 -7.79
N PRO A 270 12.30 -22.03 -6.75
CA PRO A 270 11.83 -21.66 -5.40
C PRO A 270 11.05 -20.35 -5.34
N ASP A 271 11.58 -19.27 -5.91
CA ASP A 271 10.94 -17.95 -5.88
C ASP A 271 9.63 -17.95 -6.68
N TYR A 272 9.61 -18.64 -7.83
CA TYR A 272 8.39 -18.84 -8.60
C TYR A 272 7.29 -19.51 -7.76
N ILE A 273 7.61 -20.60 -7.05
CA ILE A 273 6.63 -21.30 -6.20
C ILE A 273 6.10 -20.37 -5.11
N LYS A 274 6.97 -19.65 -4.40
CA LYS A 274 6.55 -18.73 -3.32
C LYS A 274 5.69 -17.59 -3.83
N LYS A 275 6.02 -17.02 -4.99
CA LYS A 275 5.22 -15.99 -5.63
C LYS A 275 3.85 -16.50 -6.04
N VAL A 276 3.79 -17.68 -6.64
CA VAL A 276 2.54 -18.34 -7.05
C VAL A 276 1.64 -18.63 -5.85
N ASP A 277 2.19 -19.23 -4.80
CA ASP A 277 1.41 -19.60 -3.61
C ASP A 277 0.85 -18.34 -2.92
N ALA A 278 1.67 -17.30 -2.76
CA ALA A 278 1.23 -16.03 -2.18
C ALA A 278 0.12 -15.36 -3.01
N PHE A 279 0.25 -15.37 -4.34
CA PHE A 279 -0.80 -14.86 -5.24
C PHE A 279 -2.12 -15.63 -5.05
N PHE A 280 -2.08 -16.96 -4.95
CA PHE A 280 -3.31 -17.74 -4.79
C PHE A 280 -3.94 -17.62 -3.40
N GLU A 281 -3.22 -17.18 -2.37
CA GLU A 281 -3.85 -16.76 -1.11
C GLU A 281 -4.68 -15.49 -1.29
N TYR A 282 -4.21 -14.53 -2.07
CA TYR A 282 -4.98 -13.34 -2.44
C TYR A 282 -6.17 -13.70 -3.34
N ALA A 283 -5.95 -14.53 -4.37
CA ALA A 283 -6.97 -14.83 -5.39
C ALA A 283 -8.25 -15.46 -4.81
N LYS A 284 -8.18 -16.16 -3.67
CA LYS A 284 -9.34 -16.68 -2.93
C LYS A 284 -10.37 -15.60 -2.56
N HIS A 285 -9.92 -14.35 -2.45
CA HIS A 285 -10.73 -13.18 -2.12
C HIS A 285 -11.04 -12.29 -3.33
N ASP A 286 -10.47 -12.63 -4.49
CA ASP A 286 -10.61 -11.88 -5.72
C ASP A 286 -11.14 -12.76 -6.86
N PRO A 287 -12.48 -12.83 -7.07
CA PRO A 287 -13.06 -13.64 -8.12
C PRO A 287 -12.71 -13.17 -9.54
N ASP A 288 -12.22 -11.94 -9.71
CA ASP A 288 -11.76 -11.46 -11.02
C ASP A 288 -10.40 -12.06 -11.39
N MET A 289 -9.63 -12.53 -10.41
CA MET A 289 -8.38 -13.26 -10.64
C MET A 289 -8.64 -14.71 -11.02
N CYS A 290 -7.74 -15.29 -11.81
CA CYS A 290 -7.70 -16.73 -12.01
C CYS A 290 -7.42 -17.44 -10.68
N GLN A 291 -8.08 -18.58 -10.46
CA GLN A 291 -8.06 -19.33 -9.20
C GLN A 291 -7.11 -20.54 -9.23
N SER A 292 -6.43 -20.77 -10.35
CA SER A 292 -5.38 -21.79 -10.49
C SER A 292 -4.41 -21.45 -11.62
N LEU A 293 -3.21 -22.03 -11.63
CA LEU A 293 -2.24 -21.85 -12.72
C LEU A 293 -2.81 -22.26 -14.08
N ASP A 294 -3.59 -23.35 -14.10
CA ASP A 294 -4.25 -23.85 -15.31
C ASP A 294 -5.25 -22.83 -15.83
N GLU A 295 -6.07 -22.24 -14.95
CA GLU A 295 -7.02 -21.19 -15.32
C GLU A 295 -6.29 -19.94 -15.83
N CYS A 296 -5.22 -19.49 -15.16
CA CYS A 296 -4.44 -18.35 -15.62
C CYS A 296 -3.85 -18.62 -17.03
N GLY A 297 -3.38 -19.84 -17.27
CA GLY A 297 -2.89 -20.29 -18.57
C GLY A 297 -3.99 -20.31 -19.64
N GLN A 298 -5.18 -20.79 -19.30
CA GLN A 298 -6.33 -20.83 -20.21
C GLN A 298 -6.82 -19.43 -20.58
N ARG A 299 -6.96 -18.51 -19.62
CA ARG A 299 -7.31 -17.10 -19.89
C ARG A 299 -6.33 -16.49 -20.89
N ARG A 300 -5.02 -16.70 -20.66
CA ARG A 300 -3.98 -16.21 -21.56
C ARG A 300 -4.04 -16.83 -22.96
N GLN A 301 -4.31 -18.14 -23.07
CA GLN A 301 -4.42 -18.84 -24.36
C GLN A 301 -5.63 -18.40 -25.17
N ASN A 302 -6.73 -18.06 -24.49
CA ASN A 302 -7.98 -17.64 -25.10
C ASN A 302 -8.00 -16.15 -25.49
N LEU A 303 -6.96 -15.38 -25.13
CA LEU A 303 -6.86 -13.96 -25.41
C LEU A 303 -6.71 -13.70 -26.92
N ASP A 304 -7.75 -13.16 -27.54
CA ASP A 304 -7.70 -12.59 -28.89
C ASP A 304 -7.28 -11.11 -28.81
N VAL A 305 -5.97 -10.87 -28.86
CA VAL A 305 -5.38 -9.51 -28.78
C VAL A 305 -5.84 -8.56 -29.88
N SER A 306 -6.48 -9.06 -30.95
CA SER A 306 -7.06 -8.21 -32.01
C SER A 306 -8.45 -7.70 -31.69
N LYS A 307 -9.12 -8.26 -30.67
CA LYS A 307 -10.52 -7.97 -30.31
C LYS A 307 -10.71 -7.52 -28.87
N THR A 308 -9.80 -7.90 -27.98
CA THR A 308 -9.94 -7.65 -26.55
C THR A 308 -9.10 -6.44 -26.13
N LYS A 309 -9.73 -5.46 -25.48
CA LYS A 309 -9.00 -4.38 -24.79
C LYS A 309 -8.11 -5.02 -23.72
N TYR A 310 -6.93 -4.47 -23.50
CA TYR A 310 -6.01 -4.99 -22.48
C TYR A 310 -6.72 -5.13 -21.13
N ALA A 311 -6.56 -6.30 -20.51
CA ALA A 311 -7.04 -6.62 -19.17
C ALA A 311 -5.94 -7.38 -18.43
N GLU A 312 -5.48 -6.83 -17.31
CA GLU A 312 -4.40 -7.39 -16.51
C GLU A 312 -4.66 -8.84 -16.07
N VAL A 313 -5.91 -9.14 -15.72
CA VAL A 313 -6.36 -10.45 -15.23
C VAL A 313 -6.08 -11.60 -16.20
N ASP A 314 -5.94 -11.31 -17.50
CA ASP A 314 -5.63 -12.29 -18.55
C ASP A 314 -4.12 -12.53 -18.73
N HIS A 315 -3.28 -11.74 -18.05
CA HIS A 315 -1.83 -11.76 -18.14
C HIS A 315 -1.13 -12.26 -16.85
N VAL A 316 -1.89 -12.61 -15.81
CA VAL A 316 -1.38 -13.12 -14.53
C VAL A 316 -0.36 -14.26 -14.71
N ALA A 317 -0.62 -15.22 -15.61
CA ALA A 317 0.30 -16.33 -15.86
C ALA A 317 1.70 -15.88 -16.34
N GLU A 318 1.80 -14.71 -16.96
CA GLU A 318 3.06 -14.12 -17.35
C GLU A 318 3.70 -13.37 -16.16
N PHE A 319 2.93 -12.58 -15.42
CA PHE A 319 3.44 -11.83 -14.26
C PHE A 319 4.04 -12.74 -13.18
N LEU A 320 3.40 -13.89 -12.91
CA LEU A 320 3.87 -14.83 -11.90
C LEU A 320 5.24 -15.45 -12.18
N LYS A 321 5.74 -15.38 -13.43
CA LYS A 321 7.03 -15.98 -13.82
C LYS A 321 8.21 -15.00 -13.80
N ARG A 322 7.96 -13.76 -13.37
CA ARG A 322 8.86 -12.63 -13.66
C ARG A 322 8.90 -11.63 -12.51
N GLU A 323 10.06 -11.01 -12.31
CA GLU A 323 10.24 -9.80 -11.49
C GLU A 323 11.34 -8.97 -12.15
N TYR A 324 11.05 -7.76 -12.61
CA TYR A 324 12.02 -6.93 -13.31
C TYR A 324 12.12 -5.56 -12.67
N TYR A 325 13.34 -5.04 -12.62
CA TYR A 325 13.61 -3.67 -12.24
C TYR A 325 13.71 -2.78 -13.49
N VAL A 326 13.38 -1.51 -13.32
CA VAL A 326 13.59 -0.47 -14.34
C VAL A 326 14.62 0.54 -13.82
N GLU A 327 15.52 0.97 -14.71
CA GLU A 327 16.61 1.92 -14.45
C GLU A 327 16.63 2.99 -15.54
#